data_AF-A0A7J9AGU5-F1
#
_entry.id   AF-A0A7J9AGU5-F1
#
_cell.length_a   1.000
_cell.length_b   1.000
_cell.length_c   1.000
_cell.angle_alpha   90.00
_cell.angle_beta   90.00
_cell.angle_gamma   90.00
#
_symmetry.space_group_name_H-M   'P 1'
#
loop_
_entity.id
_entity.type
_entity.pdbx_description
1 polymer ?
#
loop_
_entity_poly.entity_id
_entity_poly.type
_entity_poly.pdbx_seq_one_letter_code
_entity_poly.pdbx_strand_id
1 'polypeptide(L)'
;VVNQREAASSNIFRHKEFNLQSLGIGGLSAEFADIFRRAFASRVFPPHIVNGPEVLSKFVGETEKNVRDLFADAENDQRTRGDESDLHVIIFDEIDAICKSRGSTRDGTGVHDSIVNQLLTKIDGVESLNNVLLIGMTNRKDLLDEALLRPGRLEVQVEISLPDENGRFQILQIHTNKMKENSFLAPDVNLQELAARTKNYSGAELEGVVKSAVSFALNRQVSMDDLTKPVDEENIKVTMDDFLNALLEIVPAFGASTDDLERCRLNGMVDCGDRHKHIYQRAMLLVEQVKVSKGSPLVTCLLEGSSGSGKTALAATVGIDSDFPYVKIVSAESMIGLHESTKCAQIVKVFEDAYKSPLSIIILDDIERLLEYVAIGPRFSNIISQTLLVLLKRLPPKGKKLLVFGTTSEITFLDSVGICDAFSVTYHLPTLKTADAKKVLKQLNVFAEGDVDAAAEALNDMPIKKLYMLIEMAAQGEQGGAAEAIYSGKEKIKISHFYDCLQDVVR
;
A
#
# COMPACT_ATOMS: atom_id res chain seq x y z
N VAL A 1 -19.98 17.66 0.71
CA VAL A 1 -20.41 19.04 0.32
C VAL A 1 -21.84 18.95 -0.15
N VAL A 2 -22.73 19.82 0.31
CA VAL A 2 -24.12 19.87 -0.17
C VAL A 2 -24.24 21.02 -1.14
N ASN A 3 -24.85 20.80 -2.30
CA ASN A 3 -25.11 21.85 -3.28
C ASN A 3 -26.62 21.90 -3.55
N GLN A 4 -27.38 22.54 -2.67
CA GLN A 4 -28.79 22.79 -2.94
C GLN A 4 -28.95 24.07 -3.78
N ARG A 5 -29.09 23.83 -5.09
CA ARG A 5 -29.77 24.59 -6.16
C ARG A 5 -29.60 26.12 -6.31
N GLU A 6 -29.26 26.46 -7.56
CA GLU A 6 -29.36 27.74 -8.25
C GLU A 6 -30.57 28.61 -7.85
N ALA A 7 -30.29 29.69 -7.12
CA ALA A 7 -31.00 30.95 -7.24
C ALA A 7 -30.09 32.10 -6.81
N ALA A 8 -30.16 33.21 -7.54
CA ALA A 8 -29.48 34.48 -7.31
C ALA A 8 -27.97 34.53 -7.60
N SER A 9 -27.67 34.88 -8.84
CA SER A 9 -26.51 35.69 -9.21
C SER A 9 -26.32 36.86 -8.23
N SER A 10 -25.34 36.78 -7.33
CA SER A 10 -24.88 37.94 -6.57
C SER A 10 -23.35 38.01 -6.61
N ASN A 11 -22.88 39.18 -7.02
CA ASN A 11 -21.52 39.56 -7.36
C ASN A 11 -20.51 39.56 -6.18
N ILE A 12 -20.63 38.63 -5.23
CA ILE A 12 -19.85 38.63 -3.97
C ILE A 12 -18.54 37.83 -4.09
N PHE A 13 -18.38 36.97 -5.11
CA PHE A 13 -17.24 36.06 -5.23
C PHE A 13 -16.02 36.61 -6.01
N ARG A 14 -15.94 37.92 -6.30
CA ARG A 14 -14.88 38.47 -7.19
C ARG A 14 -13.60 38.97 -6.52
N HIS A 15 -13.47 38.95 -5.20
CA HIS A 15 -12.29 39.54 -4.56
C HIS A 15 -11.62 38.64 -3.52
N LYS A 16 -10.70 37.80 -3.99
CA LYS A 16 -9.34 37.53 -3.45
C LYS A 16 -8.79 36.28 -4.11
N GLU A 17 -7.66 36.40 -4.79
CA GLU A 17 -6.91 35.24 -5.28
C GLU A 17 -6.42 34.41 -4.08
N PHE A 18 -7.02 33.23 -3.89
CA PHE A 18 -6.70 32.30 -2.81
C PHE A 18 -5.65 31.30 -3.27
N ASN A 19 -4.44 31.40 -2.71
CA ASN A 19 -3.34 30.49 -3.03
C ASN A 19 -3.30 29.34 -1.99
N LEU A 20 -3.75 28.14 -2.39
CA LEU A 20 -3.82 26.92 -1.54
C LEU A 20 -2.46 26.53 -0.96
N GLN A 21 -1.37 26.89 -1.66
CA GLN A 21 0.01 26.66 -1.20
C GLN A 21 0.31 27.37 0.14
N SER A 22 -0.34 28.50 0.41
CA SER A 22 -0.15 29.26 1.66
C SER A 22 -0.81 28.62 2.89
N LEU A 23 -1.70 27.65 2.67
CA LEU A 23 -2.42 26.93 3.73
C LEU A 23 -1.82 25.55 4.05
N GLY A 24 -0.70 25.19 3.44
CA GLY A 24 -0.12 23.87 3.66
C GLY A 24 -0.71 22.78 2.76
N ILE A 25 -1.63 23.13 1.86
CA ILE A 25 -2.43 22.17 1.09
C ILE A 25 -1.85 22.06 -0.33
N GLY A 26 -1.07 21.00 -0.57
CA GLY A 26 -0.49 20.65 -1.87
C GLY A 26 -0.92 19.27 -2.34
N GLY A 27 -0.91 19.03 -3.65
CA GLY A 27 -1.15 17.69 -4.23
C GLY A 27 -2.59 17.18 -4.22
N LEU A 28 -3.59 18.05 -4.00
CA LEU A 28 -5.00 17.69 -4.11
C LEU A 28 -5.54 17.88 -5.54
N SER A 29 -6.55 17.09 -5.90
CA SER A 29 -7.24 17.22 -7.18
C SER A 29 -7.84 18.62 -7.35
N ALA A 30 -7.91 19.12 -8.58
CA ALA A 30 -8.47 20.45 -8.88
C ALA A 30 -9.90 20.61 -8.33
N GLU A 31 -10.67 19.52 -8.31
CA GLU A 31 -12.03 19.46 -7.76
C GLU A 31 -12.05 19.69 -6.24
N PHE A 32 -11.16 19.05 -5.48
CA PHE A 32 -11.05 19.27 -4.05
C PHE A 32 -10.52 20.68 -3.75
N ALA A 33 -9.54 21.15 -4.52
CA ALA A 33 -9.02 22.50 -4.44
C ALA A 33 -10.14 23.55 -4.65
N ASP A 34 -11.04 23.33 -5.61
CA ASP A 34 -12.17 24.22 -5.88
C ASP A 34 -13.27 24.12 -4.83
N ILE A 35 -13.56 22.92 -4.31
CA ILE A 35 -14.49 22.72 -3.20
C ILE A 35 -13.95 23.39 -1.93
N PHE A 36 -12.68 23.16 -1.61
CA PHE A 36 -12.01 23.72 -0.45
C PHE A 36 -11.87 25.23 -0.58
N ARG A 37 -11.56 25.74 -1.79
CA ARG A 37 -11.63 27.17 -2.10
C ARG A 37 -13.03 27.72 -1.92
N ARG A 38 -14.09 27.06 -2.39
CA ARG A 38 -15.47 27.53 -2.17
C ARG A 38 -15.86 27.54 -0.69
N ALA A 39 -15.46 26.51 0.07
CA ALA A 39 -15.76 26.40 1.48
C ALA A 39 -14.95 27.38 2.36
N PHE A 40 -13.66 27.59 2.05
CA PHE A 40 -12.72 28.38 2.85
C PHE A 40 -12.38 29.76 2.27
N ALA A 41 -12.86 30.13 1.08
CA ALA A 41 -12.80 31.51 0.59
C ALA A 41 -13.58 32.46 1.51
N SER A 42 -14.54 31.93 2.27
CA SER A 42 -15.13 32.59 3.43
C SER A 42 -14.19 32.47 4.62
N ARG A 43 -13.08 33.22 4.61
CA ARG A 43 -12.23 33.41 5.81
C ARG A 43 -12.91 34.35 6.83
N VAL A 44 -14.25 34.36 6.88
CA VAL A 44 -15.02 35.25 7.75
C VAL A 44 -15.37 34.58 9.08
N PHE A 45 -15.33 33.24 9.20
CA PHE A 45 -15.78 32.55 10.42
C PHE A 45 -14.82 31.44 10.89
N PRO A 46 -14.59 31.32 12.22
CA PRO A 46 -13.83 30.22 12.79
C PRO A 46 -14.65 28.91 12.65
N PRO A 47 -14.10 27.85 12.04
CA PRO A 47 -14.80 26.58 11.93
C PRO A 47 -14.94 25.94 13.32
N HIS A 48 -16.11 25.37 13.61
CA HIS A 48 -16.29 24.48 14.75
C HIS A 48 -15.76 23.10 14.37
N ILE A 49 -14.54 22.79 14.83
CA ILE A 49 -13.89 21.49 14.63
C ILE A 49 -14.24 20.61 15.83
N VAL A 50 -14.80 19.44 15.56
CA VAL A 50 -15.18 18.47 16.58
C VAL A 50 -14.64 17.11 16.19
N ASN A 51 -13.90 16.46 17.10
CA ASN A 51 -13.44 15.09 16.88
C ASN A 51 -14.57 14.11 17.19
N GLY A 52 -14.75 13.11 16.33
CA GLY A 52 -15.77 12.06 16.49
C GLY A 52 -15.82 11.47 17.92
N PRO A 53 -14.67 11.07 18.49
CA PRO A 53 -14.61 10.55 19.86
C PRO A 53 -14.94 11.56 20.95
N GLU A 54 -14.70 12.87 20.75
CA GLU A 54 -14.95 13.91 21.76
C GLU A 54 -16.44 14.14 22.00
N VAL A 55 -17.27 13.84 21.00
CA VAL A 55 -18.73 13.92 21.14
C VAL A 55 -19.24 12.84 22.10
N LEU A 56 -18.58 11.68 22.15
CA LEU A 56 -19.01 10.52 22.92
C LEU A 56 -18.74 10.69 24.42
N SER A 57 -19.82 10.82 25.20
CA SER A 57 -19.80 10.78 26.66
C SER A 57 -20.30 9.43 27.19
N LYS A 58 -19.90 9.08 28.43
CA LYS A 58 -20.36 7.85 29.12
C LYS A 58 -21.81 7.94 29.62
N PHE A 59 -22.40 9.14 29.65
CA PHE A 59 -23.75 9.35 30.14
C PHE A 59 -24.75 9.38 28.98
N VAL A 60 -25.73 8.47 29.03
CA VAL A 60 -26.80 8.38 28.02
C VAL A 60 -27.59 9.70 27.99
N GLY A 61 -27.59 10.39 26.85
CA GLY A 61 -28.28 11.66 26.63
C GLY A 61 -27.37 12.91 26.65
N GLU A 62 -26.22 12.87 27.34
CA GLU A 62 -25.26 13.98 27.30
C GLU A 62 -24.61 14.10 25.91
N THR A 63 -24.32 12.96 25.28
CA THR A 63 -23.82 12.91 23.89
C THR A 63 -24.83 13.51 22.90
N GLU A 64 -26.13 13.25 23.06
CA GLU A 64 -27.17 13.81 22.20
C GLU A 64 -27.34 15.31 22.40
N LYS A 65 -27.18 15.77 23.65
CA LYS A 65 -27.17 17.19 23.98
C LYS A 65 -25.98 17.90 23.35
N ASN A 66 -24.78 17.32 23.42
CA ASN A 66 -23.59 17.88 22.78
C ASN A 66 -23.79 18.07 21.27
N VAL A 67 -24.34 17.06 20.59
CA VAL A 67 -24.68 17.21 19.15
C VAL A 67 -25.70 18.33 18.94
N ARG A 68 -26.72 18.45 19.81
CA ARG A 68 -27.73 19.51 19.70
C ARG A 68 -27.15 20.91 19.93
N ASP A 69 -26.28 21.04 20.92
CA ASP A 69 -25.64 22.31 21.29
C ASP A 69 -24.74 22.80 20.13
N LEU A 70 -24.09 21.90 19.38
CA LEU A 70 -23.31 22.25 18.18
C LEU A 70 -24.14 22.88 17.05
N PHE A 71 -25.41 22.49 16.90
CA PHE A 71 -26.31 23.08 15.90
C PHE A 71 -27.12 24.26 16.44
N ALA A 72 -27.14 24.47 17.76
CA ALA A 72 -27.97 25.50 18.39
C ALA A 72 -27.56 26.92 18.00
N ASP A 73 -26.25 27.17 17.86
CA ASP A 73 -25.74 28.48 17.43
C ASP A 73 -26.19 28.81 15.99
N ALA A 74 -26.10 27.82 15.08
CA ALA A 74 -26.57 27.96 13.71
C ALA A 74 -28.10 28.13 13.61
N GLU A 75 -28.87 27.42 14.46
CA GLU A 75 -30.33 27.56 14.57
C GLU A 75 -30.75 28.95 15.05
N ASN A 76 -30.05 29.50 16.05
CA ASN A 76 -30.34 30.83 16.57
C ASN A 76 -30.04 31.93 15.55
N ASP A 77 -28.95 31.79 14.79
CA ASP A 77 -28.60 32.73 13.73
C ASP A 77 -29.58 32.66 12.55
N GLN A 78 -29.98 31.46 12.13
CA GLN A 78 -31.01 31.27 11.11
C GLN A 78 -32.35 31.90 11.55
N ARG A 79 -32.72 31.73 12.83
CA ARG A 79 -33.97 32.29 13.38
C ARG A 79 -33.94 33.81 13.49
N THR A 80 -32.79 34.41 13.77
CA THR A 80 -32.66 35.87 13.94
C THR A 80 -32.46 36.63 12.64
N ARG A 81 -31.74 36.05 11.67
CA ARG A 81 -31.35 36.73 10.41
C ARG A 81 -31.98 36.15 9.14
N GLY A 82 -32.72 35.05 9.23
CA GLY A 82 -33.42 34.46 8.09
C GLY A 82 -32.45 34.06 6.98
N ASP A 83 -32.71 34.48 5.74
CA ASP A 83 -31.90 34.16 4.57
C ASP A 83 -30.59 34.97 4.44
N GLU A 84 -30.40 35.99 5.29
CA GLU A 84 -29.12 36.73 5.44
C GLU A 84 -28.24 36.15 6.56
N SER A 85 -28.55 34.94 7.01
CA SER A 85 -27.76 34.23 8.01
C SER A 85 -26.37 33.90 7.48
N ASP A 86 -25.40 34.01 8.38
CA ASP A 86 -24.01 33.67 8.08
C ASP A 86 -23.88 32.14 7.94
N LEU A 87 -22.98 31.72 7.05
CA LEU A 87 -22.69 30.30 6.83
C LEU A 87 -21.87 29.73 7.99
N HIS A 88 -22.44 28.77 8.70
CA HIS A 88 -21.81 28.00 9.77
C HIS A 88 -21.16 26.74 9.19
N VAL A 89 -19.86 26.56 9.40
CA VAL A 89 -19.11 25.39 8.94
C VAL A 89 -18.82 24.48 10.12
N ILE A 90 -19.34 23.26 10.08
CA ILE A 90 -19.12 22.22 11.09
C ILE A 90 -18.26 21.12 10.48
N ILE A 91 -17.11 20.86 11.10
CA ILE A 91 -16.16 19.84 10.65
C ILE A 91 -16.14 18.71 11.67
N PHE A 92 -16.53 17.51 11.24
CA PHE A 92 -16.38 16.29 12.00
C PHE A 92 -15.17 15.51 11.48
N ASP A 93 -14.18 15.34 12.34
CA ASP A 93 -13.11 14.36 12.09
C ASP A 93 -13.51 12.98 12.61
N GLU A 94 -13.05 11.92 11.97
CA GLU A 94 -13.37 10.52 12.31
C GLU A 94 -14.89 10.29 12.51
N ILE A 95 -15.70 10.76 11.57
CA ILE A 95 -17.17 10.68 11.67
C ILE A 95 -17.68 9.22 11.77
N ASP A 96 -16.89 8.24 11.33
CA ASP A 96 -17.15 6.80 11.47
C ASP A 96 -17.09 6.30 12.92
N ALA A 97 -16.49 7.04 13.84
CA ALA A 97 -16.56 6.73 15.27
C ALA A 97 -17.99 6.90 15.82
N ILE A 98 -18.70 7.93 15.35
CA ILE A 98 -20.06 8.27 15.77
C ILE A 98 -21.10 7.56 14.89
N CYS A 99 -20.88 7.57 13.58
CA CYS A 99 -21.89 7.24 12.57
C CYS A 99 -21.75 5.84 11.97
N LYS A 100 -21.67 4.82 12.83
CA LYS A 100 -21.56 3.42 12.39
C LYS A 100 -22.87 2.91 11.80
N SER A 101 -22.76 1.94 10.88
CA SER A 101 -23.92 1.24 10.33
C SER A 101 -24.78 0.62 11.42
N ARG A 102 -26.09 0.89 11.35
CA ARG A 102 -27.06 0.48 12.38
C ARG A 102 -27.14 -1.04 12.49
N GLY A 103 -27.19 -1.55 13.71
CA GLY A 103 -27.32 -3.00 13.96
C GLY A 103 -26.04 -3.82 13.77
N SER A 104 -24.88 -3.19 13.54
CA SER A 104 -23.59 -3.90 13.41
C SER A 104 -23.06 -4.43 14.75
N THR A 105 -23.54 -3.91 15.88
CA THR A 105 -22.99 -4.20 17.21
C THR A 105 -24.05 -4.87 18.07
N ARG A 106 -23.84 -6.16 18.40
CA ARG A 106 -24.70 -6.93 19.31
C ARG A 106 -24.57 -6.52 20.79
N ASP A 107 -23.52 -5.76 21.13
CA ASP A 107 -23.10 -5.47 22.51
C ASP A 107 -23.01 -3.97 22.88
N GLY A 108 -23.42 -3.06 21.99
CA GLY A 108 -23.43 -1.62 22.27
C GLY A 108 -24.77 -1.18 22.85
N THR A 109 -24.77 -0.47 23.98
CA THR A 109 -25.92 0.35 24.39
C THR A 109 -26.32 1.18 23.17
N GLY A 110 -27.60 1.19 22.77
CA GLY A 110 -28.12 1.82 21.54
C GLY A 110 -27.91 3.35 21.41
N VAL A 111 -27.00 3.91 22.20
CA VAL A 111 -26.46 5.27 22.18
C VAL A 111 -25.92 5.61 20.79
N HIS A 112 -25.21 4.70 20.11
CA HIS A 112 -24.72 4.98 18.75
C HIS A 112 -25.87 5.24 17.77
N ASP A 113 -26.91 4.41 17.81
CA ASP A 113 -28.08 4.56 16.93
C ASP A 113 -28.85 5.85 17.24
N SER A 114 -28.95 6.23 18.51
CA SER A 114 -29.65 7.45 18.91
C SER A 114 -28.92 8.71 18.46
N ILE A 115 -27.59 8.72 18.48
CA ILE A 115 -26.78 9.84 17.98
C ILE A 115 -26.90 9.99 16.47
N VAL A 116 -26.85 8.89 15.72
CA VAL A 116 -27.04 8.93 14.25
C VAL A 116 -28.41 9.49 13.91
N ASN A 117 -29.46 9.05 14.62
CA ASN A 117 -30.81 9.59 14.42
C ASN A 117 -30.91 11.07 14.77
N GLN A 118 -30.23 11.52 15.83
CA GLN A 118 -30.19 12.93 16.22
C GLN A 118 -29.51 13.78 15.15
N LEU A 119 -28.35 13.34 14.63
CA LEU A 119 -27.63 14.03 13.56
C LEU A 119 -28.48 14.10 12.28
N LEU A 120 -29.13 13.00 11.90
CA LEU A 120 -30.02 12.96 10.74
C LEU A 120 -31.23 13.88 10.90
N THR A 121 -31.81 13.96 12.09
CA THR A 121 -32.94 14.86 12.38
C THR A 121 -32.51 16.32 12.31
N LYS A 122 -31.25 16.64 12.61
CA LYS A 122 -30.72 18.01 12.48
C LYS A 122 -30.39 18.41 11.04
N ILE A 123 -30.06 17.44 10.18
CA ILE A 123 -29.79 17.68 8.75
C ILE A 123 -31.07 17.73 7.92
N ASP A 124 -31.99 16.77 8.12
CA ASP A 124 -33.22 16.58 7.32
C ASP A 124 -34.49 17.12 8.02
N GLY A 125 -34.35 17.67 9.22
CA GLY A 125 -35.49 18.05 10.05
C GLY A 125 -36.41 19.07 9.41
N VAL A 126 -37.57 19.26 10.05
CA VAL A 126 -38.59 20.25 9.64
C VAL A 126 -38.03 21.68 9.65
N GLU A 127 -36.97 21.92 10.44
CA GLU A 127 -36.14 23.14 10.44
C GLU A 127 -34.82 22.87 9.70
N SER A 128 -34.87 22.59 8.39
CA SER A 128 -33.66 22.39 7.59
C SER A 128 -32.84 23.68 7.54
N LEU A 129 -31.62 23.62 8.09
CA LEU A 129 -30.70 24.75 8.14
C LEU A 129 -30.00 24.93 6.80
N ASN A 130 -30.41 25.94 6.03
CA ASN A 130 -29.76 26.29 4.76
C ASN A 130 -28.39 26.96 4.94
N ASN A 131 -28.10 27.41 6.16
CA ASN A 131 -26.88 28.14 6.53
C ASN A 131 -25.82 27.25 7.19
N VAL A 132 -25.92 25.92 7.12
CA VAL A 132 -24.94 25.00 7.70
C VAL A 132 -24.25 24.18 6.61
N LEU A 133 -22.92 24.23 6.58
CA LEU A 133 -22.08 23.35 5.77
C LEU A 133 -21.44 22.28 6.67
N LEU A 134 -21.86 21.04 6.47
CA LEU A 134 -21.29 19.87 7.16
C LEU A 134 -20.16 19.25 6.34
N ILE A 135 -18.99 19.10 6.95
CA ILE A 135 -17.83 18.40 6.38
C ILE A 135 -17.47 17.24 7.31
N GLY A 136 -17.61 16.00 6.83
CA GLY A 136 -17.18 14.81 7.55
C GLY A 136 -15.90 14.25 6.92
N MET A 137 -14.89 14.02 7.75
CA MET A 137 -13.66 13.31 7.37
C MET A 137 -13.72 11.90 7.95
N THR A 138 -13.38 10.90 7.13
CA THR A 138 -13.32 9.50 7.57
C THR A 138 -12.26 8.75 6.80
N ASN A 139 -11.63 7.78 7.47
CA ASN A 139 -10.75 6.81 6.84
C ASN A 139 -11.53 5.60 6.29
N ARG A 140 -12.76 5.37 6.76
CA ARG A 140 -13.54 4.16 6.53
C ARG A 140 -14.98 4.48 6.13
N LYS A 141 -15.16 4.73 4.82
CA LYS A 141 -16.49 4.94 4.24
C LYS A 141 -17.42 3.73 4.41
N ASP A 142 -16.87 2.51 4.44
CA ASP A 142 -17.60 1.25 4.58
C ASP A 142 -18.34 1.11 5.92
N LEU A 143 -17.83 1.75 6.98
CA LEU A 143 -18.44 1.70 8.30
C LEU A 143 -19.59 2.70 8.46
N LEU A 144 -19.71 3.68 7.57
CA LEU A 144 -20.70 4.73 7.71
C LEU A 144 -22.12 4.24 7.43
N ASP A 145 -23.08 4.81 8.16
CA ASP A 145 -24.50 4.57 7.88
C ASP A 145 -24.89 5.10 6.48
N GLU A 146 -25.41 4.20 5.63
CA GLU A 146 -25.91 4.53 4.30
C GLU A 146 -27.00 5.60 4.32
N ALA A 147 -27.72 5.75 5.44
CA ALA A 147 -28.70 6.81 5.60
C ALA A 147 -28.06 8.20 5.46
N LEU A 148 -26.85 8.43 5.96
CA LEU A 148 -26.15 9.72 5.84
C LEU A 148 -25.67 9.99 4.41
N LEU A 149 -25.40 8.94 3.64
CA LEU A 149 -24.88 9.02 2.27
C LEU A 149 -25.97 9.32 1.23
N ARG A 150 -27.24 9.40 1.63
CA ARG A 150 -28.35 9.69 0.72
C ARG A 150 -28.31 11.13 0.21
N PRO A 151 -28.72 11.38 -1.05
CA PRO A 151 -28.87 12.73 -1.58
C PRO A 151 -29.76 13.59 -0.68
N GLY A 152 -29.32 14.82 -0.39
CA GLY A 152 -29.96 15.73 0.59
C GLY A 152 -29.19 15.87 1.91
N ARG A 153 -28.32 14.91 2.25
CA ARG A 153 -27.49 14.89 3.48
C ARG A 153 -26.01 15.08 3.16
N LEU A 154 -25.24 14.00 3.03
CA LEU A 154 -23.85 14.03 2.57
C LEU A 154 -23.79 13.73 1.06
N GLU A 155 -24.22 14.71 0.27
CA GLU A 155 -24.38 14.57 -1.19
C GLU A 155 -23.05 14.36 -1.92
N VAL A 156 -22.09 15.28 -1.77
CA VAL A 156 -20.79 15.17 -2.43
C VAL A 156 -19.83 14.40 -1.54
N GLN A 157 -19.40 13.25 -2.05
CA GLN A 157 -18.37 12.39 -1.48
C GLN A 157 -17.08 12.61 -2.28
N VAL A 158 -16.02 13.06 -1.62
CA VAL A 158 -14.72 13.25 -2.27
C VAL A 158 -13.74 12.25 -1.70
N GLU A 159 -13.24 11.35 -2.54
CA GLU A 159 -12.20 10.41 -2.17
C GLU A 159 -10.82 11.05 -2.37
N ILE A 160 -10.05 11.19 -1.29
CA ILE A 160 -8.70 11.71 -1.34
C ILE A 160 -7.76 10.53 -1.61
N SER A 161 -7.13 10.53 -2.79
CA SER A 161 -6.11 9.54 -3.15
C SER A 161 -4.72 10.02 -2.72
N LEU A 162 -3.73 9.12 -2.79
CA LEU A 162 -2.33 9.48 -2.57
C LEU A 162 -1.87 10.54 -3.58
N PRO A 163 -0.93 11.43 -3.18
CA PRO A 163 -0.44 12.48 -4.07
C PRO A 163 0.38 11.92 -5.23
N ASP A 164 0.10 12.43 -6.44
CA ASP A 164 0.89 12.19 -7.64
C ASP A 164 2.32 12.76 -7.49
N GLU A 165 3.24 12.42 -8.39
CA GLU A 165 4.62 12.93 -8.36
C GLU A 165 4.68 14.48 -8.30
N ASN A 166 3.88 15.14 -9.13
CA ASN A 166 3.74 16.59 -9.10
C ASN A 166 3.11 17.09 -7.78
N GLY A 167 2.19 16.31 -7.20
CA GLY A 167 1.58 16.61 -5.92
C GLY A 167 2.57 16.49 -4.76
N ARG A 168 3.42 15.46 -4.77
CA ARG A 168 4.51 15.27 -3.80
C ARG A 168 5.53 16.39 -3.89
N PHE A 169 5.89 16.81 -5.11
CA PHE A 169 6.74 17.99 -5.30
C PHE A 169 6.12 19.25 -4.68
N GLN A 170 4.81 19.49 -4.88
CA GLN A 170 4.12 20.63 -4.26
C GLN A 170 4.12 20.55 -2.73
N ILE A 171 3.85 19.36 -2.16
CA ILE A 171 3.85 19.16 -0.70
C ILE A 171 5.25 19.42 -0.13
N LEU A 172 6.27 18.82 -0.74
CA LEU A 172 7.67 19.06 -0.37
C LEU A 172 8.03 20.55 -0.49
N GLN A 173 7.60 21.21 -1.57
CA GLN A 173 7.83 22.64 -1.77
C GLN A 173 7.17 23.48 -0.66
N ILE A 174 5.94 23.15 -0.26
CA ILE A 174 5.22 23.85 0.81
C ILE A 174 5.96 23.73 2.15
N HIS A 175 6.37 22.52 2.53
CA HIS A 175 7.09 22.30 3.79
C HIS A 175 8.51 22.89 3.76
N THR A 176 9.18 22.85 2.62
CA THR A 176 10.53 23.41 2.45
C THR A 176 10.54 24.92 2.23
N ASN A 177 9.44 25.56 1.79
CA ASN A 177 9.37 27.01 1.62
C ASN A 177 9.66 27.75 2.92
N LYS A 178 9.10 27.31 4.05
CA LYS A 178 9.38 27.88 5.38
C LYS A 178 10.86 27.78 5.75
N MET A 179 11.52 26.68 5.38
CA MET A 179 12.94 26.47 5.63
C MET A 179 13.82 27.28 4.68
N LYS A 180 13.37 27.46 3.44
CA LYS A 180 14.05 28.22 2.39
C LYS A 180 14.01 29.73 2.67
N GLU A 181 12.89 30.26 3.15
CA GLU A 181 12.77 31.66 3.59
C GLU A 181 13.78 31.99 4.70
N ASN A 182 14.00 31.03 5.60
CA ASN A 182 14.95 31.16 6.70
C ASN A 182 16.38 30.72 6.33
N SER A 183 16.68 30.44 5.05
CA SER A 183 18.01 30.00 4.56
C SER A 183 18.58 28.71 5.19
N PHE A 184 17.75 27.86 5.80
CA PHE A 184 18.15 26.57 6.37
C PHE A 184 18.34 25.44 5.33
N LEU A 185 17.99 25.68 4.06
CA LEU A 185 18.08 24.67 3.00
C LEU A 185 19.36 24.88 2.16
N ALA A 186 20.16 23.82 2.00
CA ALA A 186 21.31 23.88 1.10
C ALA A 186 20.86 23.99 -0.37
N PRO A 187 21.62 24.70 -1.24
CA PRO A 187 21.31 24.81 -2.66
C PRO A 187 21.43 23.48 -3.43
N ASP A 188 22.01 22.46 -2.81
CA ASP A 188 22.21 21.11 -3.35
C ASP A 188 20.93 20.25 -3.32
N VAL A 189 19.91 20.66 -2.58
CA VAL A 189 18.69 19.86 -2.42
C VAL A 189 17.79 19.98 -3.65
N ASN A 190 17.66 18.87 -4.38
CA ASN A 190 16.73 18.76 -5.49
C ASN A 190 15.40 18.12 -5.07
N LEU A 191 14.36 18.96 -4.90
CA LEU A 191 13.02 18.51 -4.53
C LEU A 191 12.36 17.60 -5.59
N GLN A 192 12.73 17.75 -6.86
CA GLN A 192 12.17 16.93 -7.93
C GLN A 192 12.70 15.49 -7.86
N GLU A 193 13.98 15.33 -7.52
CA GLU A 193 14.56 14.01 -7.28
C GLU A 193 13.96 13.33 -6.04
N LEU A 194 13.73 14.09 -4.97
CA LEU A 194 13.04 13.57 -3.78
C LEU A 194 11.61 13.13 -4.09
N ALA A 195 10.87 13.88 -4.91
CA ALA A 195 9.51 13.52 -5.33
C ALA A 195 9.47 12.24 -6.17
N ALA A 196 10.49 12.01 -7.00
CA ALA A 196 10.65 10.80 -7.80
C ALA A 196 11.00 9.56 -6.94
N ARG A 197 11.82 9.73 -5.89
CA ARG A 197 12.20 8.66 -4.95
C ARG A 197 11.10 8.31 -3.92
N THR A 198 10.27 9.28 -3.53
CA THR A 198 9.19 9.11 -2.52
C THR A 198 7.89 8.54 -3.11
N LYS A 199 7.98 7.44 -3.87
CA LYS A 199 6.77 6.80 -4.45
C LYS A 199 5.83 6.30 -3.33
N ASN A 200 4.53 6.59 -3.44
CA ASN A 200 3.46 6.23 -2.49
C ASN A 200 3.48 6.88 -1.11
N TYR A 201 4.34 7.89 -0.88
CA TYR A 201 4.30 8.63 0.38
C TYR A 201 3.03 9.47 0.46
N SER A 202 2.37 9.39 1.61
CA SER A 202 1.32 10.30 2.03
C SER A 202 1.88 11.67 2.41
N GLY A 203 1.02 12.69 2.48
CA GLY A 203 1.44 14.03 2.91
C GLY A 203 2.08 14.04 4.30
N ALA A 204 1.58 13.22 5.23
CA ALA A 204 2.13 13.10 6.57
C ALA A 204 3.52 12.43 6.59
N GLU A 205 3.75 11.44 5.73
CA GLU A 205 5.08 10.80 5.62
C GLU A 205 6.09 11.73 4.95
N LEU A 206 5.69 12.51 3.94
CA LEU A 206 6.55 13.55 3.34
C LEU A 206 6.92 14.62 4.37
N GLU A 207 5.96 15.05 5.20
CA GLU A 207 6.25 15.94 6.33
C GLU A 207 7.21 15.29 7.32
N GLY A 208 7.02 14.00 7.61
CA GLY A 208 7.93 13.19 8.42
C GLY A 208 9.35 13.19 7.87
N VAL A 209 9.54 12.97 6.57
CA VAL A 209 10.86 12.98 5.90
C VAL A 209 11.54 14.34 6.08
N VAL A 210 10.79 15.42 5.91
CA VAL A 210 11.32 16.78 6.13
C VAL A 210 11.72 17.00 7.59
N LYS A 211 10.93 16.52 8.56
CA LYS A 211 11.25 16.61 10.00
C LYS A 211 12.46 15.76 10.40
N SER A 212 12.54 14.53 9.90
CA SER A 212 13.68 13.64 10.16
C SER A 212 14.96 14.20 9.53
N ALA A 213 14.90 14.74 8.30
CA ALA A 213 16.05 15.42 7.69
C ALA A 213 16.55 16.61 8.52
N VAL A 214 15.65 17.40 9.11
CA VAL A 214 16.02 18.47 10.07
C VAL A 214 16.66 17.87 11.32
N SER A 215 16.12 16.77 11.86
CA SER A 215 16.71 16.10 13.02
C SER A 215 18.11 15.57 12.74
N PHE A 216 18.37 15.00 11.56
CA PHE A 216 19.72 14.58 11.14
C PHE A 216 20.67 15.75 10.97
N ALA A 217 20.22 16.86 10.37
CA ALA A 217 21.02 18.06 10.24
C ALA A 217 21.41 18.65 11.61
N LEU A 218 20.50 18.62 12.59
CA LEU A 218 20.76 19.01 13.98
C LEU A 218 21.73 18.03 14.67
N ASN A 219 21.49 16.71 14.55
CA ASN A 219 22.35 15.68 15.15
C ASN A 219 23.78 15.72 14.61
N ARG A 220 23.99 16.08 13.33
CA ARG A 220 25.33 16.24 12.76
C ARG A 220 26.12 17.37 13.41
N GLN A 221 25.45 18.42 13.87
CA GLN A 221 26.10 19.56 14.52
C GLN A 221 26.22 19.41 16.04
N VAL A 222 25.34 18.63 16.65
CA VAL A 222 25.45 18.20 18.06
C VAL A 222 26.43 17.03 18.13
N SER A 223 27.72 17.32 18.17
CA SER A 223 28.76 16.32 18.41
C SER A 223 28.63 15.78 19.84
N MET A 224 28.54 14.45 20.01
CA MET A 224 28.48 13.76 21.31
C MET A 224 29.72 14.01 22.21
N ASP A 225 30.82 14.49 21.64
CA ASP A 225 32.08 14.75 22.37
C ASP A 225 32.21 16.18 22.93
N ASP A 226 31.37 17.15 22.53
CA ASP A 226 31.60 18.58 22.87
C ASP A 226 30.27 19.37 23.02
N LEU A 227 29.58 19.16 24.14
CA LEU A 227 28.31 19.82 24.52
C LEU A 227 28.44 21.34 24.82
N THR A 228 29.64 21.92 24.71
CA THR A 228 29.96 23.30 25.14
C THR A 228 30.17 24.29 24.00
N LYS A 229 30.17 23.86 22.73
CA LYS A 229 30.25 24.80 21.60
C LYS A 229 28.89 25.48 21.38
N PRO A 230 28.85 26.82 21.25
CA PRO A 230 27.64 27.50 20.81
C PRO A 230 27.29 26.98 19.42
N VAL A 231 26.04 26.55 19.25
CA VAL A 231 25.53 26.14 17.94
C VAL A 231 25.52 27.39 17.07
N ASP A 232 26.33 27.41 16.01
CA ASP A 232 26.26 28.47 15.00
C ASP A 232 24.93 28.31 14.23
N GLU A 233 23.88 28.98 14.72
CA GLU A 233 22.52 28.95 14.15
C GLU A 233 22.50 29.28 12.64
N GLU A 234 23.46 30.07 12.16
CA GLU A 234 23.59 30.49 10.76
C GLU A 234 24.13 29.39 9.83
N ASN A 235 24.72 28.33 10.37
CA ASN A 235 25.37 27.28 9.57
C ASN A 235 24.62 25.94 9.56
N ILE A 236 23.46 25.84 10.23
CA ILE A 236 22.57 24.68 10.13
C ILE A 236 21.96 24.68 8.73
N LYS A 237 22.53 23.90 7.82
CA LYS A 237 21.95 23.65 6.50
C LYS A 237 21.58 22.20 6.36
N VAL A 238 20.35 21.94 5.96
CA VAL A 238 19.88 20.60 5.59
C VAL A 238 20.43 20.29 4.19
N THR A 239 21.19 19.20 4.10
CA THR A 239 21.84 18.72 2.88
C THR A 239 21.04 17.59 2.23
N MET A 240 21.34 17.27 0.97
CA MET A 240 20.68 16.16 0.27
C MET A 240 20.91 14.82 0.97
N ASP A 241 22.10 14.61 1.56
CA ASP A 241 22.42 13.40 2.32
C ASP A 241 21.52 13.23 3.56
N ASP A 242 21.13 14.32 4.22
CA ASP A 242 20.22 14.26 5.37
C ASP A 242 18.82 13.77 4.95
N PHE A 243 18.37 14.18 3.76
CA PHE A 243 17.13 13.66 3.16
C PHE A 243 17.26 12.20 2.76
N LEU A 244 18.39 11.77 2.19
CA LEU A 244 18.60 10.36 1.85
C LEU A 244 18.60 9.46 3.09
N ASN A 245 19.20 9.91 4.20
CA ASN A 245 19.15 9.19 5.47
C ASN A 245 17.72 9.17 6.05
N ALA A 246 16.98 10.28 5.96
CA ALA A 246 15.59 10.34 6.39
C ALA A 246 14.67 9.38 5.59
N LEU A 247 14.94 9.18 4.30
CA LEU A 247 14.21 8.21 3.48
C LEU A 247 14.46 6.76 3.89
N LEU A 248 15.62 6.44 4.48
CA LEU A 248 15.91 5.11 5.01
C LEU A 248 15.17 4.84 6.33
N GLU A 249 14.98 5.88 7.15
CA GLU A 249 14.27 5.76 8.43
C GLU A 249 12.75 5.68 8.25
N ILE A 250 12.19 6.50 7.36
CA ILE A 250 10.75 6.62 7.17
C ILE A 250 10.31 5.74 6.01
N VAL A 251 9.87 4.53 6.34
CA VAL A 251 9.28 3.58 5.40
C VAL A 251 7.82 3.97 5.11
N PRO A 252 7.36 3.96 3.85
CA PRO A 252 5.97 4.23 3.53
C PRO A 252 5.06 3.14 4.11
N ALA A 253 3.95 3.55 4.70
CA ALA A 253 2.90 2.64 5.20
C ALA A 253 2.06 2.05 4.05
N PHE A 254 2.06 2.70 2.88
CA PHE A 254 1.28 2.29 1.70
C PHE A 254 2.17 1.83 0.54
N GLY A 255 1.90 0.63 0.02
CA GLY A 255 2.78 -0.04 -0.94
C GLY A 255 3.84 -0.88 -0.23
N ALA A 256 4.26 -1.99 -0.85
CA ALA A 256 5.13 -2.99 -0.25
C ALA A 256 6.23 -2.41 0.65
N SER A 257 6.31 -2.95 1.86
CA SER A 257 7.58 -3.41 2.43
C SER A 257 8.39 -4.05 1.30
N THR A 258 9.29 -3.28 0.67
CA THR A 258 10.34 -3.80 -0.21
C THR A 258 11.03 -4.99 0.49
N ASP A 259 11.14 -4.90 1.81
CA ASP A 259 11.48 -5.95 2.75
C ASP A 259 10.79 -7.31 2.51
N ASP A 260 9.47 -7.38 2.27
CA ASP A 260 8.77 -8.65 2.06
C ASP A 260 9.09 -9.24 0.67
N LEU A 261 9.24 -8.38 -0.35
CA LEU A 261 9.64 -8.80 -1.70
C LEU A 261 11.11 -9.23 -1.75
N GLU A 262 11.98 -8.55 -0.99
CA GLU A 262 13.41 -8.87 -0.85
C GLU A 262 13.62 -10.16 -0.05
N ARG A 263 12.81 -10.43 0.98
CA ARG A 263 12.79 -11.73 1.68
C ARG A 263 12.45 -12.88 0.74
N CYS A 264 11.61 -12.68 -0.27
CA CYS A 264 11.35 -13.67 -1.31
C CYS A 264 12.55 -13.90 -2.26
N ARG A 265 13.58 -13.02 -2.22
CA ARG A 265 14.77 -13.03 -3.07
C ARG A 265 16.08 -13.21 -2.28
N LEU A 266 16.13 -14.09 -1.28
CA LEU A 266 17.32 -14.35 -0.45
C LEU A 266 18.65 -14.47 -1.22
N ASN A 267 18.64 -15.08 -2.42
CA ASN A 267 19.85 -15.29 -3.24
C ASN A 267 19.84 -14.50 -4.57
N GLY A 268 18.97 -13.48 -4.70
CA GLY A 268 18.77 -12.77 -5.96
C GLY A 268 18.11 -13.63 -7.05
N MET A 269 17.98 -13.07 -8.27
CA MET A 269 17.54 -13.84 -9.44
C MET A 269 18.77 -14.41 -10.12
N VAL A 270 18.93 -15.72 -10.05
CA VAL A 270 20.05 -16.42 -10.68
C VAL A 270 19.67 -16.72 -12.13
N ASP A 271 20.63 -16.67 -13.06
CA ASP A 271 20.36 -16.95 -14.47
C ASP A 271 20.22 -18.47 -14.65
N CYS A 272 19.01 -18.96 -14.44
CA CYS A 272 18.65 -20.38 -14.45
C CYS A 272 18.50 -20.94 -15.87
N GLY A 273 19.14 -20.29 -16.86
CA GLY A 273 19.08 -20.66 -18.26
C GLY A 273 18.02 -19.93 -19.08
N ASP A 274 18.05 -20.19 -20.39
CA ASP A 274 17.33 -19.39 -21.40
C ASP A 274 15.81 -19.50 -21.27
N ARG A 275 15.31 -20.60 -20.68
CA ARG A 275 13.86 -20.79 -20.44
C ARG A 275 13.33 -19.88 -19.35
N HIS A 276 14.02 -19.79 -18.22
CA HIS A 276 13.64 -18.90 -17.12
C HIS A 276 13.71 -17.45 -17.57
N LYS A 277 14.76 -17.10 -18.32
CA LYS A 277 14.90 -15.77 -18.93
C LYS A 277 13.78 -15.45 -19.91
N HIS A 278 13.37 -16.40 -20.74
CA HIS A 278 12.26 -16.23 -21.66
C HIS A 278 10.91 -16.07 -20.93
N ILE A 279 10.66 -16.84 -19.86
CA ILE A 279 9.44 -16.66 -19.04
C ILE A 279 9.44 -15.28 -18.36
N TYR A 280 10.59 -14.86 -17.80
CA TYR A 280 10.75 -13.53 -17.23
C TYR A 280 10.47 -12.43 -18.26
N GLN A 281 11.06 -12.53 -19.46
CA GLN A 281 10.81 -11.58 -20.54
C GLN A 281 9.33 -11.53 -20.92
N ARG A 282 8.64 -12.68 -21.00
CA ARG A 282 7.20 -12.73 -21.27
C ARG A 282 6.37 -12.11 -20.16
N ALA A 283 6.73 -12.34 -18.90
CA ALA A 283 6.09 -11.70 -17.76
C ALA A 283 6.27 -10.17 -17.80
N MET A 284 7.45 -9.68 -18.17
CA MET A 284 7.69 -8.25 -18.38
C MET A 284 6.89 -7.68 -19.56
N LEU A 285 6.68 -8.43 -20.64
CA LEU A 285 5.78 -8.01 -21.72
C LEU A 285 4.32 -7.85 -21.24
N LEU A 286 3.86 -8.68 -20.29
CA LEU A 286 2.53 -8.49 -19.67
C LEU A 286 2.48 -7.21 -18.82
N VAL A 287 3.56 -6.90 -18.10
CA VAL A 287 3.70 -5.65 -17.35
C VAL A 287 3.60 -4.45 -18.30
N GLU A 288 4.31 -4.47 -19.43
CA GLU A 288 4.24 -3.43 -20.45
C GLU A 288 2.85 -3.34 -21.09
N GLN A 289 2.21 -4.48 -21.35
CA GLN A 289 0.83 -4.51 -21.83
C GLN A 289 -0.11 -3.82 -20.85
N VAL A 290 0.02 -4.05 -19.55
CA VAL A 290 -0.78 -3.36 -18.53
C VAL A 290 -0.45 -1.87 -18.55
N LYS A 291 0.82 -1.46 -18.61
CA LYS A 291 1.20 -0.03 -18.67
C LYS A 291 0.61 0.68 -19.90
N VAL A 292 0.70 0.09 -21.09
CA VAL A 292 0.39 0.75 -22.38
C VAL A 292 -1.06 0.57 -22.82
N SER A 293 -1.66 -0.60 -22.60
CA SER A 293 -2.97 -0.93 -23.19
C SER A 293 -4.12 -0.13 -22.55
N LYS A 294 -5.12 0.21 -23.36
CA LYS A 294 -6.38 0.83 -22.92
C LYS A 294 -7.54 -0.17 -22.83
N GLY A 295 -7.41 -1.35 -23.46
CA GLY A 295 -8.48 -2.34 -23.58
C GLY A 295 -8.50 -3.41 -22.49
N SER A 296 -7.36 -3.69 -21.83
CA SER A 296 -7.24 -4.71 -20.79
C SER A 296 -6.77 -4.08 -19.48
N PRO A 297 -7.69 -3.55 -18.65
CA PRO A 297 -7.35 -2.93 -17.36
C PRO A 297 -6.97 -3.97 -16.29
N LEU A 298 -7.38 -5.22 -16.48
CA LEU A 298 -7.02 -6.35 -15.63
C LEU A 298 -6.30 -7.40 -16.48
N VAL A 299 -5.14 -7.84 -16.01
CA VAL A 299 -4.42 -8.99 -16.56
C VAL A 299 -4.09 -9.94 -15.42
N THR A 300 -4.36 -11.23 -15.62
CA THR A 300 -4.13 -12.28 -14.62
C THR A 300 -3.16 -13.30 -15.21
N CYS A 301 -2.07 -13.58 -14.51
CA CYS A 301 -1.04 -14.53 -14.92
C CYS A 301 -0.82 -15.59 -13.83
N LEU A 302 -0.89 -16.86 -14.21
CA LEU A 302 -0.59 -18.00 -13.32
C LEU A 302 0.81 -18.53 -13.62
N LEU A 303 1.63 -18.70 -12.59
CA LEU A 303 2.92 -19.37 -12.64
C LEU A 303 2.78 -20.75 -12.01
N GLU A 304 2.92 -21.80 -12.81
CA GLU A 304 2.86 -23.19 -12.36
C GLU A 304 4.24 -23.84 -12.39
N GLY A 305 4.43 -24.93 -11.65
CA GLY A 305 5.67 -25.72 -11.67
C GLY A 305 5.83 -26.54 -10.41
N SER A 306 6.90 -27.32 -10.27
CA SER A 306 7.16 -28.11 -9.06
C SER A 306 7.48 -27.23 -7.84
N SER A 307 7.20 -27.73 -6.64
CA SER A 307 7.55 -27.01 -5.40
C SER A 307 9.06 -26.73 -5.33
N GLY A 308 9.42 -25.49 -5.00
CA GLY A 308 10.82 -25.06 -4.94
C GLY A 308 11.47 -24.70 -6.28
N SER A 309 10.69 -24.54 -7.37
CA SER A 309 11.20 -24.09 -8.67
C SER A 309 11.47 -22.58 -8.75
N GLY A 310 11.14 -21.79 -7.72
CA GLY A 310 11.39 -20.34 -7.70
C GLY A 310 10.27 -19.48 -8.27
N LYS A 311 9.03 -20.00 -8.37
CA LYS A 311 7.84 -19.25 -8.85
C LYS A 311 7.63 -17.93 -8.10
N THR A 312 7.63 -17.97 -6.77
CA THR A 312 7.46 -16.80 -5.90
C THR A 312 8.57 -15.79 -6.12
N ALA A 313 9.82 -16.25 -6.22
CA ALA A 313 10.97 -15.39 -6.47
C ALA A 313 10.89 -14.72 -7.85
N LEU A 314 10.40 -15.43 -8.88
CA LEU A 314 10.18 -14.86 -10.21
C LEU A 314 9.08 -13.79 -10.17
N ALA A 315 7.93 -14.08 -9.55
CA ALA A 315 6.83 -13.11 -9.42
C ALA A 315 7.28 -11.86 -8.65
N ALA A 316 8.01 -12.03 -7.55
CA ALA A 316 8.56 -10.92 -6.76
C ALA A 316 9.57 -10.09 -7.57
N THR A 317 10.44 -10.74 -8.35
CA THR A 317 11.43 -10.06 -9.20
C THR A 317 10.73 -9.23 -10.29
N VAL A 318 9.73 -9.80 -10.97
CA VAL A 318 8.91 -9.07 -11.93
C VAL A 318 8.18 -7.91 -11.24
N GLY A 319 7.68 -8.10 -10.02
CA GLY A 319 7.07 -7.04 -9.22
C GLY A 319 8.02 -5.86 -8.99
N ILE A 320 9.26 -6.11 -8.55
CA ILE A 320 10.27 -5.06 -8.32
C ILE A 320 10.67 -4.39 -9.64
N ASP A 321 11.03 -5.18 -10.66
CA ASP A 321 11.54 -4.65 -11.94
C ASP A 321 10.46 -3.93 -12.76
N SER A 322 9.17 -4.20 -12.46
CA SER A 322 8.05 -3.51 -13.10
C SER A 322 8.00 -2.01 -12.77
N ASP A 323 8.62 -1.58 -11.67
CA ASP A 323 8.58 -0.19 -11.19
C ASP A 323 7.15 0.33 -10.91
N PHE A 324 6.21 -0.58 -10.62
CA PHE A 324 4.83 -0.22 -10.30
C PHE A 324 4.75 0.48 -8.94
N PRO A 325 3.87 1.49 -8.77
CA PRO A 325 3.67 2.16 -7.49
C PRO A 325 3.23 1.18 -6.40
N TYR A 326 2.23 0.34 -6.66
CA TYR A 326 1.75 -0.61 -5.66
C TYR A 326 2.11 -2.03 -6.06
N VAL A 327 2.93 -2.70 -5.25
CA VAL A 327 3.17 -4.13 -5.33
C VAL A 327 2.84 -4.72 -3.97
N LYS A 328 2.08 -5.82 -3.91
CA LYS A 328 1.80 -6.51 -2.63
C LYS A 328 1.77 -8.02 -2.83
N ILE A 329 2.48 -8.73 -1.96
CA ILE A 329 2.41 -10.19 -1.86
C ILE A 329 1.35 -10.56 -0.82
N VAL A 330 0.49 -11.50 -1.19
CA VAL A 330 -0.48 -12.17 -0.34
C VAL A 330 -0.01 -13.61 -0.19
N SER A 331 0.62 -13.91 0.94
CA SER A 331 1.07 -15.27 1.28
C SER A 331 0.27 -15.82 2.44
N ALA A 332 0.03 -17.13 2.42
CA ALA A 332 -0.61 -17.86 3.51
C ALA A 332 0.15 -17.69 4.85
N GLU A 333 1.46 -17.42 4.81
CA GLU A 333 2.31 -17.19 5.99
C GLU A 333 1.83 -16.00 6.83
N SER A 334 1.41 -14.91 6.17
CA SER A 334 0.88 -13.72 6.85
C SER A 334 -0.50 -13.92 7.47
N MET A 335 -1.17 -15.03 7.15
CA MET A 335 -2.56 -15.32 7.50
C MET A 335 -2.71 -16.54 8.42
N ILE A 336 -1.61 -17.03 9.00
CA ILE A 336 -1.62 -18.19 9.89
C ILE A 336 -2.45 -17.89 11.15
N GLY A 337 -3.33 -18.82 11.52
CA GLY A 337 -4.15 -18.74 12.73
C GLY A 337 -5.43 -17.89 12.61
N LEU A 338 -5.68 -17.28 11.45
CA LEU A 338 -6.90 -16.53 11.19
C LEU A 338 -8.06 -17.44 10.76
N HIS A 339 -9.28 -17.07 11.14
CA HIS A 339 -10.50 -17.69 10.62
C HIS A 339 -10.70 -17.36 9.13
N GLU A 340 -11.41 -18.23 8.41
CA GLU A 340 -11.68 -18.09 6.97
C GLU A 340 -12.31 -16.75 6.59
N SER A 341 -13.23 -16.23 7.41
CA SER A 341 -13.87 -14.93 7.20
C SER A 341 -12.88 -13.76 7.27
N THR A 342 -11.97 -13.80 8.25
CA THR A 342 -10.92 -12.79 8.41
C THR A 342 -9.91 -12.86 7.28
N LYS A 343 -9.55 -14.06 6.80
CA LYS A 343 -8.70 -14.25 5.61
C LYS A 343 -9.33 -13.63 4.38
N CYS A 344 -10.62 -13.89 4.13
CA CYS A 344 -11.35 -13.28 3.02
C CYS A 344 -11.36 -11.75 3.12
N ALA A 345 -11.63 -11.21 4.32
CA ALA A 345 -11.62 -9.77 4.54
C ALA A 345 -10.23 -9.14 4.28
N GLN A 346 -9.15 -9.81 4.67
CA GLN A 346 -7.79 -9.35 4.37
C GLN A 346 -7.48 -9.39 2.88
N ILE A 347 -7.84 -10.46 2.17
CA ILE A 347 -7.65 -10.54 0.71
C ILE A 347 -8.44 -9.41 0.03
N VAL A 348 -9.72 -9.23 0.37
CA VAL A 348 -10.55 -8.15 -0.17
C VAL A 348 -9.91 -6.78 0.08
N LYS A 349 -9.42 -6.53 1.30
CA LYS A 349 -8.73 -5.29 1.65
C LYS A 349 -7.49 -5.04 0.77
N VAL A 350 -6.67 -6.07 0.49
CA VAL A 350 -5.51 -5.93 -0.39
C VAL A 350 -5.92 -5.54 -1.81
N PHE A 351 -6.99 -6.13 -2.35
CA PHE A 351 -7.52 -5.74 -3.65
C PHE A 351 -8.10 -4.31 -3.64
N GLU A 352 -8.78 -3.91 -2.57
CA GLU A 352 -9.31 -2.55 -2.40
C GLU A 352 -8.19 -1.50 -2.33
N ASP A 353 -7.12 -1.79 -1.58
CA ASP A 353 -5.94 -0.94 -1.52
C ASP A 353 -5.22 -0.89 -2.89
N ALA A 354 -5.15 -2.01 -3.61
CA ALA A 354 -4.62 -2.02 -4.97
C ALA A 354 -5.45 -1.17 -5.95
N TYR A 355 -6.77 -1.03 -5.71
CA TYR A 355 -7.64 -0.12 -6.45
C TYR A 355 -7.47 1.34 -6.04
N LYS A 356 -6.64 1.72 -5.07
CA LYS A 356 -6.33 3.14 -4.81
C LYS A 356 -5.20 3.64 -5.71
N SER A 357 -4.29 2.75 -6.10
CA SER A 357 -3.16 3.06 -6.98
C SER A 357 -3.58 3.09 -8.47
N PRO A 358 -2.98 3.95 -9.31
CA PRO A 358 -3.20 3.93 -10.77
C PRO A 358 -2.68 2.65 -11.44
N LEU A 359 -1.55 2.13 -10.95
CA LEU A 359 -0.92 0.89 -11.41
C LEU A 359 -0.62 0.02 -10.20
N SER A 360 -1.12 -1.21 -10.20
CA SER A 360 -0.92 -2.16 -9.10
C SER A 360 -0.59 -3.57 -9.58
N ILE A 361 0.28 -4.24 -8.82
CA ILE A 361 0.58 -5.66 -8.93
C ILE A 361 0.20 -6.35 -7.62
N ILE A 362 -0.60 -7.41 -7.73
CA ILE A 362 -0.88 -8.31 -6.62
C ILE A 362 -0.24 -9.66 -6.93
N ILE A 363 0.52 -10.20 -6.00
CA ILE A 363 1.11 -11.53 -6.09
C ILE A 363 0.40 -12.42 -5.07
N LEU A 364 -0.39 -13.39 -5.55
CA LEU A 364 -1.02 -14.43 -4.74
C LEU A 364 -0.04 -15.61 -4.67
N ASP A 365 0.57 -15.80 -3.51
CA ASP A 365 1.59 -16.83 -3.31
C ASP A 365 0.99 -18.13 -2.75
N ASP A 366 1.40 -19.26 -3.33
CA ASP A 366 0.94 -20.62 -3.03
C ASP A 366 -0.58 -20.69 -2.87
N ILE A 367 -1.33 -20.50 -3.97
CA ILE A 367 -2.80 -20.44 -3.96
C ILE A 367 -3.42 -21.66 -3.27
N GLU A 368 -2.85 -22.86 -3.45
CA GLU A 368 -3.28 -24.08 -2.76
C GLU A 368 -3.24 -23.95 -1.23
N ARG A 369 -2.23 -23.27 -0.67
CA ARG A 369 -2.10 -23.04 0.77
C ARG A 369 -3.07 -21.97 1.26
N LEU A 370 -3.30 -20.92 0.46
CA LEU A 370 -4.34 -19.92 0.74
C LEU A 370 -5.73 -20.55 0.82
N LEU A 371 -5.99 -21.56 -0.01
CA LEU A 371 -7.24 -22.33 -0.04
C LEU A 371 -7.31 -23.42 1.05
N GLU A 372 -6.27 -23.57 1.88
CA GLU A 372 -6.14 -24.62 2.89
C GLU A 372 -6.30 -26.03 2.30
N TYR A 373 -5.78 -26.23 1.08
CA TYR A 373 -5.91 -27.50 0.38
C TYR A 373 -5.18 -28.63 1.12
N VAL A 374 -5.90 -29.74 1.31
CA VAL A 374 -5.33 -30.99 1.82
C VAL A 374 -5.67 -32.12 0.84
N ALA A 375 -4.64 -32.83 0.38
CA ALA A 375 -4.79 -33.93 -0.58
C ALA A 375 -5.51 -35.16 -0.02
N ILE A 376 -5.47 -35.38 1.31
CA ILE A 376 -6.12 -36.52 1.97
C ILE A 376 -7.60 -36.22 2.17
N GLY A 377 -8.40 -36.63 1.17
CA GLY A 377 -9.82 -36.28 1.07
C GLY A 377 -9.93 -34.79 0.74
N PRO A 378 -10.16 -34.40 -0.53
CA PRO A 378 -9.94 -33.03 -1.00
C PRO A 378 -10.81 -32.04 -0.23
N ARG A 379 -10.23 -31.48 0.82
CA ARG A 379 -10.81 -30.44 1.66
C ARG A 379 -10.10 -29.15 1.31
N PHE A 380 -10.88 -28.12 1.08
CA PHE A 380 -10.43 -26.77 0.82
C PHE A 380 -11.51 -25.80 1.28
N SER A 381 -11.12 -24.56 1.55
CA SER A 381 -12.07 -23.51 1.92
C SER A 381 -12.81 -23.00 0.68
N ASN A 382 -14.08 -23.37 0.55
CA ASN A 382 -14.92 -22.90 -0.56
C ASN A 382 -15.16 -21.38 -0.48
N ILE A 383 -15.23 -20.81 0.72
CA ILE A 383 -15.45 -19.37 0.92
C ILE A 383 -14.29 -18.56 0.31
N ILE A 384 -13.05 -18.97 0.57
CA ILE A 384 -11.86 -18.32 0.02
C ILE A 384 -11.81 -18.52 -1.51
N SER A 385 -12.11 -19.73 -1.99
CA SER A 385 -12.15 -20.03 -3.44
C SER A 385 -13.12 -19.14 -4.21
N GLN A 386 -14.38 -19.05 -3.75
CA GLN A 386 -15.38 -18.20 -4.40
C GLN A 386 -15.00 -16.72 -4.34
N THR A 387 -14.43 -16.28 -3.22
CA THR A 387 -13.94 -14.90 -3.06
C THR A 387 -12.84 -14.58 -4.08
N LEU A 388 -11.85 -15.46 -4.23
CA LEU A 388 -10.78 -15.30 -5.22
C LEU A 388 -11.31 -15.31 -6.65
N LEU A 389 -12.24 -16.21 -7.01
CA LEU A 389 -12.85 -16.25 -8.34
C LEU A 389 -13.56 -14.94 -8.69
N VAL A 390 -14.26 -14.34 -7.73
CA VAL A 390 -14.91 -13.03 -7.91
C VAL A 390 -13.87 -11.92 -8.07
N LEU A 391 -12.83 -11.90 -7.23
CA LEU A 391 -11.79 -10.87 -7.28
C LEU A 391 -10.95 -10.93 -8.56
N LEU A 392 -10.61 -12.13 -9.05
CA LEU A 392 -9.87 -12.33 -10.30
C LEU A 392 -10.66 -11.93 -11.56
N LYS A 393 -11.99 -11.86 -11.48
CA LYS A 393 -12.87 -11.42 -12.58
C LYS A 393 -13.35 -9.97 -12.44
N ARG A 394 -13.14 -9.35 -11.27
CA ARG A 394 -13.61 -7.99 -10.98
C ARG A 394 -12.70 -6.97 -11.68
N LEU A 395 -13.29 -6.18 -12.58
CA LEU A 395 -12.56 -5.11 -13.24
C LEU A 395 -12.25 -3.96 -12.28
N PRO A 396 -11.04 -3.38 -12.32
CA PRO A 396 -10.71 -2.22 -11.52
C PRO A 396 -11.50 -0.98 -11.98
N PRO A 397 -11.61 0.05 -11.12
CA PRO A 397 -12.27 1.32 -11.45
C PRO A 397 -11.63 2.00 -12.68
N LYS A 398 -12.39 2.89 -13.34
CA LYS A 398 -11.92 3.60 -14.54
C LYS A 398 -10.60 4.33 -14.27
N GLY A 399 -9.63 4.15 -15.18
CA GLY A 399 -8.30 4.77 -15.10
C GLY A 399 -7.27 4.02 -14.26
N LYS A 400 -7.67 2.94 -13.57
CA LYS A 400 -6.79 2.11 -12.74
C LYS A 400 -6.52 0.79 -13.41
N LYS A 401 -5.30 0.27 -13.27
CA LYS A 401 -4.89 -0.98 -13.91
C LYS A 401 -4.26 -1.92 -12.90
N LEU A 402 -4.62 -3.19 -13.01
CA LEU A 402 -4.24 -4.23 -12.09
C LEU A 402 -3.64 -5.42 -12.84
N LEU A 403 -2.48 -5.88 -12.37
CA LEU A 403 -1.87 -7.13 -12.79
C LEU A 403 -1.84 -8.08 -11.59
N VAL A 404 -2.40 -9.28 -11.74
CA VAL A 404 -2.38 -10.29 -10.69
C VAL A 404 -1.49 -11.45 -11.14
N PHE A 405 -0.47 -11.77 -10.34
CA PHE A 405 0.29 -13.01 -10.45
C PHE A 405 -0.22 -14.02 -9.44
N GLY A 406 -0.48 -15.24 -9.88
CA GLY A 406 -0.72 -16.39 -9.00
C GLY A 406 0.46 -17.36 -9.06
N THR A 407 0.89 -17.93 -7.95
CA THR A 407 1.83 -19.05 -7.94
C THR A 407 1.11 -20.31 -7.45
N THR A 408 1.40 -21.44 -8.09
CA THR A 408 0.89 -22.74 -7.67
C THR A 408 1.88 -23.86 -7.94
N SER A 409 1.90 -24.86 -7.07
CA SER A 409 2.61 -26.12 -7.28
C SER A 409 1.69 -27.27 -7.71
N GLU A 410 0.36 -27.11 -7.58
CA GLU A 410 -0.64 -28.16 -7.82
C GLU A 410 -1.70 -27.68 -8.84
N ILE A 411 -1.35 -27.66 -10.13
CA ILE A 411 -2.28 -27.23 -11.19
C ILE A 411 -3.54 -28.10 -11.26
N THR A 412 -3.41 -29.41 -11.06
CA THR A 412 -4.53 -30.35 -11.18
C THR A 412 -5.66 -30.00 -10.21
N PHE A 413 -5.32 -29.54 -9.00
CA PHE A 413 -6.28 -29.06 -8.02
C PHE A 413 -6.91 -27.74 -8.47
N LEU A 414 -6.14 -26.73 -8.88
CA LEU A 414 -6.68 -25.44 -9.31
C LEU A 414 -7.61 -25.57 -10.52
N ASP A 415 -7.31 -26.50 -11.43
CA ASP A 415 -8.13 -26.81 -12.60
C ASP A 415 -9.47 -27.42 -12.16
N SER A 416 -9.46 -28.36 -11.20
CA SER A 416 -10.68 -28.96 -10.66
C SER A 416 -11.62 -27.95 -9.95
N VAL A 417 -11.06 -26.86 -9.42
CA VAL A 417 -11.82 -25.79 -8.76
C VAL A 417 -12.29 -24.71 -9.75
N GLY A 418 -11.78 -24.72 -10.99
CA GLY A 418 -12.10 -23.71 -12.02
C GLY A 418 -11.40 -22.36 -11.82
N ILE A 419 -10.34 -22.32 -11.00
CA ILE A 419 -9.54 -21.09 -10.80
C ILE A 419 -8.63 -20.83 -11.99
N CYS A 420 -8.14 -21.88 -12.66
CA CYS A 420 -7.33 -21.75 -13.88
C CYS A 420 -8.02 -20.92 -14.96
N ASP A 421 -9.34 -21.08 -15.14
CA ASP A 421 -10.14 -20.34 -16.12
C ASP A 421 -10.26 -18.84 -15.80
N ALA A 422 -10.00 -18.43 -14.55
CA ALA A 422 -9.97 -17.02 -14.18
C ALA A 422 -8.63 -16.34 -14.54
N PHE A 423 -7.60 -17.12 -14.84
CA PHE A 423 -6.30 -16.61 -15.29
C PHE A 423 -6.28 -16.46 -16.81
N SER A 424 -5.75 -15.33 -17.28
CA SER A 424 -5.68 -15.03 -18.72
C SER A 424 -4.53 -15.78 -19.40
N VAL A 425 -3.43 -15.97 -18.68
CA VAL A 425 -2.21 -16.61 -19.18
C VAL A 425 -1.62 -17.51 -18.10
N THR A 426 -1.14 -18.68 -18.49
CA THR A 426 -0.41 -19.60 -17.60
C THR A 426 0.99 -19.83 -18.15
N TYR A 427 2.01 -19.72 -17.29
CA TYR A 427 3.40 -20.02 -17.59
C TYR A 427 3.92 -21.15 -16.71
N HIS A 428 4.45 -22.18 -17.37
CA HIS A 428 5.10 -23.31 -16.71
C HIS A 428 6.58 -23.03 -16.45
N LEU A 429 6.98 -23.01 -15.17
CA LEU A 429 8.37 -22.98 -14.76
C LEU A 429 8.92 -24.42 -14.73
N PRO A 430 9.82 -24.78 -15.66
CA PRO A 430 10.42 -26.11 -15.69
C PRO A 430 11.43 -26.29 -14.56
N THR A 431 11.66 -27.54 -14.18
CA THR A 431 12.80 -27.93 -13.36
C THR A 431 14.12 -27.67 -14.09
N LEU A 432 15.22 -27.58 -13.33
CA LEU A 432 16.54 -27.40 -13.91
C LEU A 432 16.94 -28.67 -14.66
N LYS A 433 17.23 -28.52 -15.95
CA LYS A 433 17.88 -29.58 -16.73
C LYS A 433 19.39 -29.51 -16.55
N THR A 434 20.09 -30.59 -16.90
CA THR A 434 21.56 -30.68 -16.81
C THR A 434 22.30 -29.45 -17.36
N ALA A 435 21.89 -28.93 -18.52
CA ALA A 435 22.49 -27.74 -19.13
C ALA A 435 22.27 -26.45 -18.30
N ASP A 436 21.10 -26.31 -17.69
CA ASP A 436 20.74 -25.16 -16.87
C ASP A 436 21.43 -25.25 -15.49
N ALA A 437 21.46 -26.45 -14.90
CA ALA A 437 22.19 -26.75 -13.67
C ALA A 437 23.69 -26.44 -13.82
N LYS A 438 24.30 -26.81 -14.96
CA LYS A 438 25.69 -26.48 -15.27
C LYS A 438 25.94 -24.96 -15.27
N LYS A 439 25.01 -24.16 -15.82
CA LYS A 439 25.14 -22.68 -15.82
C LYS A 439 25.09 -22.14 -14.38
N VAL A 440 24.13 -22.61 -13.57
CA VAL A 440 23.99 -22.19 -12.17
C VAL A 440 25.22 -22.56 -11.34
N LEU A 441 25.73 -23.80 -11.46
CA LEU A 441 26.92 -24.26 -10.75
C LEU A 441 28.18 -23.48 -11.14
N LYS A 442 28.32 -23.11 -12.42
CA LYS A 442 29.42 -22.25 -12.89
C LYS A 442 29.36 -20.86 -12.30
N GLN A 443 28.17 -20.27 -12.18
CA GLN A 443 27.99 -18.95 -11.57
C GLN A 443 28.35 -18.94 -10.09
N LEU A 444 27.98 -20.00 -9.37
CA LEU A 444 28.30 -20.14 -7.95
C LEU A 444 29.79 -20.47 -7.68
N ASN A 445 30.52 -20.92 -8.71
CA ASN A 445 31.97 -21.22 -8.66
C ASN A 445 32.39 -22.17 -7.53
N VAL A 446 31.52 -23.12 -7.17
CA VAL A 446 31.67 -23.97 -5.96
C VAL A 446 32.46 -25.26 -6.23
N PHE A 447 32.55 -25.68 -7.49
CA PHE A 447 33.15 -26.96 -7.93
C PHE A 447 34.41 -26.75 -8.80
N ALA A 448 35.22 -27.81 -8.95
CA ALA A 448 36.31 -27.82 -9.92
C ALA A 448 35.76 -27.96 -11.35
N GLU A 449 36.40 -27.36 -12.36
CA GLU A 449 35.86 -27.32 -13.74
C GLU A 449 35.56 -28.70 -14.33
N GLY A 450 36.30 -29.74 -13.91
CA GLY A 450 36.05 -31.13 -14.32
C GLY A 450 34.89 -31.81 -13.58
N ASP A 451 34.54 -31.33 -12.38
CA ASP A 451 33.50 -31.93 -11.53
C ASP A 451 32.12 -31.30 -11.77
N VAL A 452 32.06 -30.11 -12.39
CA VAL A 452 30.79 -29.42 -12.69
C VAL A 452 29.89 -30.26 -13.59
N ASP A 453 30.47 -30.95 -14.58
CA ASP A 453 29.71 -31.76 -15.52
C ASP A 453 29.07 -32.99 -14.86
N ALA A 454 29.84 -33.70 -14.03
CA ALA A 454 29.34 -34.85 -13.27
C ALA A 454 28.30 -34.44 -12.22
N ALA A 455 28.50 -33.30 -11.54
CA ALA A 455 27.52 -32.76 -10.60
C ALA A 455 26.22 -32.33 -11.31
N ALA A 456 26.32 -31.72 -12.50
CA ALA A 456 25.15 -31.30 -13.28
C ALA A 456 24.31 -32.47 -13.78
N GLU A 457 24.93 -33.60 -14.14
CA GLU A 457 24.21 -34.83 -14.50
C GLU A 457 23.45 -35.41 -13.30
N ALA A 458 24.05 -35.39 -12.11
CA ALA A 458 23.43 -35.87 -10.87
C ALA A 458 22.22 -35.03 -10.43
N LEU A 459 22.15 -33.78 -10.87
CA LEU A 459 21.12 -32.79 -10.52
C LEU A 459 19.99 -32.67 -11.54
N ASN A 460 19.90 -33.62 -12.49
CA ASN A 460 18.88 -33.56 -13.53
C ASN A 460 17.45 -33.57 -12.94
N ASP A 461 16.60 -32.68 -13.45
CA ASP A 461 15.19 -32.49 -13.05
C ASP A 461 14.98 -32.07 -11.59
N MET A 462 15.96 -31.41 -10.98
CA MET A 462 15.85 -30.90 -9.62
C MET A 462 15.31 -29.45 -9.55
N PRO A 463 14.46 -29.11 -8.58
CA PRO A 463 14.07 -27.71 -8.29
C PRO A 463 15.24 -26.88 -7.75
N ILE A 464 15.25 -25.58 -8.07
CA ILE A 464 16.39 -24.71 -7.72
C ILE A 464 16.60 -24.53 -6.22
N LYS A 465 15.51 -24.51 -5.43
CA LYS A 465 15.62 -24.38 -3.97
C LYS A 465 16.29 -25.60 -3.34
N LYS A 466 16.04 -26.80 -3.89
CA LYS A 466 16.73 -28.03 -3.45
C LYS A 466 18.20 -28.02 -3.85
N LEU A 467 18.52 -27.50 -5.04
CA LEU A 467 19.90 -27.31 -5.47
C LEU A 467 20.69 -26.41 -4.49
N TYR A 468 20.13 -25.27 -4.09
CA TYR A 468 20.79 -24.38 -3.13
C TYR A 468 21.00 -25.05 -1.77
N MET A 469 19.97 -25.72 -1.25
CA MET A 469 20.08 -26.47 0.01
C MET A 469 21.18 -27.53 -0.05
N LEU A 470 21.28 -28.26 -1.16
CA LEU A 470 22.35 -29.24 -1.38
C LEU A 470 23.74 -28.62 -1.42
N ILE A 471 23.87 -27.48 -2.10
CA ILE A 471 25.13 -26.75 -2.18
C ILE A 471 25.54 -26.24 -0.81
N GLU A 472 24.61 -25.70 -0.02
CA GLU A 472 24.87 -25.25 1.35
C GLU A 472 25.28 -26.41 2.27
N MET A 473 24.58 -27.54 2.20
CA MET A 473 24.94 -28.75 2.95
C MET A 473 26.34 -29.23 2.56
N ALA A 474 26.64 -29.29 1.27
CA ALA A 474 27.94 -29.71 0.77
C ALA A 474 29.05 -28.69 1.08
N ALA A 475 28.73 -27.40 1.20
CA ALA A 475 29.66 -26.32 1.54
C ALA A 475 30.00 -26.24 3.03
N GLN A 476 29.22 -26.85 3.93
CA GLN A 476 29.59 -26.92 5.34
C GLN A 476 30.78 -27.87 5.59
N GLY A 477 31.00 -28.84 4.70
CA GLY A 477 32.06 -29.86 4.78
C GLY A 477 31.85 -30.88 5.92
N GLU A 478 32.69 -31.93 5.96
CA GLU A 478 32.55 -33.05 6.91
C GLU A 478 32.74 -32.67 8.40
N GLN A 479 33.37 -31.53 8.71
CA GLN A 479 33.65 -31.08 10.08
C GLN A 479 33.07 -29.70 10.44
N GLY A 480 32.32 -29.05 9.53
CA GLY A 480 31.78 -27.70 9.72
C GLY A 480 32.83 -26.59 9.56
N GLY A 481 32.43 -25.45 8.99
CA GLY A 481 33.25 -24.22 8.94
C GLY A 481 33.92 -23.89 7.60
N ALA A 482 33.72 -24.68 6.54
CA ALA A 482 34.30 -24.42 5.21
C ALA A 482 33.46 -23.48 4.32
N ALA A 483 32.26 -23.08 4.75
CA ALA A 483 31.30 -22.36 3.89
C ALA A 483 31.85 -21.01 3.37
N GLU A 484 32.48 -20.20 4.22
CA GLU A 484 33.07 -18.93 3.80
C GLU A 484 34.29 -19.11 2.87
N ALA A 485 35.09 -20.18 3.07
CA ALA A 485 36.23 -20.51 2.23
C ALA A 485 35.80 -20.99 0.84
N ILE A 486 34.66 -21.68 0.76
CA ILE A 486 34.09 -22.22 -0.48
C ILE A 486 33.40 -21.11 -1.30
N TYR A 487 32.58 -20.26 -0.68
CA TYR A 487 31.97 -19.12 -1.38
C TYR A 487 32.99 -18.03 -1.78
N SER A 488 34.13 -17.91 -1.07
CA SER A 488 35.24 -17.04 -1.47
C SER A 488 36.16 -17.65 -2.55
N GLY A 489 35.87 -18.88 -3.00
CA GLY A 489 36.61 -19.58 -4.06
C GLY A 489 37.98 -20.10 -3.63
N LYS A 490 38.29 -20.12 -2.33
CA LYS A 490 39.56 -20.63 -1.78
C LYS A 490 39.57 -22.15 -1.67
N GLU A 491 38.41 -22.76 -1.41
CA GLU A 491 38.22 -24.21 -1.37
C GLU A 491 37.09 -24.63 -2.32
N LYS A 492 37.12 -25.87 -2.78
CA LYS A 492 36.12 -26.42 -3.71
C LYS A 492 35.46 -27.65 -3.09
N ILE A 493 34.17 -27.82 -3.35
CA ILE A 493 33.42 -29.00 -2.87
C ILE A 493 33.97 -30.24 -3.54
N LYS A 494 34.30 -31.26 -2.74
CA LYS A 494 34.66 -32.59 -3.23
C LYS A 494 33.40 -33.29 -3.74
N ILE A 495 33.48 -33.88 -4.93
CA ILE A 495 32.33 -34.53 -5.56
C ILE A 495 31.80 -35.73 -4.76
N SER A 496 32.66 -36.44 -4.03
CA SER A 496 32.26 -37.57 -3.17
C SER A 496 31.32 -37.12 -2.05
N HIS A 497 31.70 -36.06 -1.33
CA HIS A 497 30.89 -35.47 -0.26
C HIS A 497 29.57 -34.91 -0.81
N PHE A 498 29.59 -34.36 -2.02
CA PHE A 498 28.36 -33.92 -2.69
C PHE A 498 27.40 -35.08 -3.00
N TYR A 499 27.90 -36.23 -3.45
CA TYR A 499 27.07 -37.43 -3.66
C TYR A 499 26.51 -37.99 -2.34
N ASP A 500 27.28 -37.95 -1.26
CA ASP A 500 26.81 -38.37 0.07
C ASP A 500 25.66 -37.46 0.55
N CYS A 501 25.84 -36.13 0.47
CA CYS A 501 24.76 -35.18 0.77
C CYS A 501 23.54 -35.34 -0.18
N LEU A 502 23.78 -35.70 -1.44
CA LEU A 502 22.71 -35.95 -2.40
C LEU A 502 21.89 -37.18 -2.00
N GLN A 503 22.51 -38.26 -1.49
CA GLN A 503 21.78 -39.41 -0.96
C GLN A 503 20.92 -39.04 0.27
N ASP A 504 21.42 -38.15 1.12
CA ASP A 504 20.70 -37.71 2.33
C ASP A 504 19.46 -36.84 2.02
N VAL A 505 19.48 -36.11 0.89
CA VAL A 505 18.38 -35.20 0.49
C VAL A 505 17.29 -35.89 -0.33
N VAL A 506 17.46 -37.16 -0.72
CA VAL A 506 16.41 -37.91 -1.42
C VAL A 506 15.49 -38.65 -0.44
N ARG A 507 14.37 -37.99 -0.10
CA ARG A 507 13.05 -38.62 0.07
C ARG A 507 11.92 -37.61 -0.04
#